data_AF-A0A6S7K516-F1
#
_entry.id   AF-A0A6S7K516-F1
#
_cell.length_a   1.000
_cell.length_b   1.000
_cell.length_c   1.000
_cell.angle_alpha   90.00
_cell.angle_beta   90.00
_cell.angle_gamma   90.00
#
_symmetry.space_group_name_H-M   'P 1'
#
loop_
_entity.id
_entity.type
_entity.pdbx_description
1 polymer ?
#
loop_
_entity_poly.entity_id
_entity_poly.type
_entity_poly.pdbx_seq_one_letter_code
_entity_poly.pdbx_strand_id
1 'polypeptide(L)'
;MQEKKRLRKETALAHKTLAKKKSKLDRLIYRIEEVSEETQIVSGDPQPELLTPPAKKKKTTFLSEKNAKARCGNPTVLSSNDKPGLSAQAMARRRTETFDAASEIHGATPENPLPTSVGLLDTVEKKCSQEVLVKFMSTSKKFKNVFSVIFKTASDNFEQSEANKLRSIAVYYSKGVMGKRKYRSTYRCLSMMRNPNGKSKTTRIKVLSNPLPRLLPYNKLASMLNEIEIGTLYSVRDTLCDDLECGEKVDGCYRKLIEFLPRLALFYLSALPASDIDWFNEPYTFQVAIGGDGAPFGKFDQSCAWLVSFLNIGHKILSSEENFLIFGSNCSETSPAVAKYISMITKEIEEIEKASFNINNMVIKFKFAELPNDMKMLAYLAGELPNSAKYFSTFGNVCNDDVHDVSKTFGPAPTNAWKPWDYKQRLSIANKVRVFKTKLTKKPVTEQTARSKVTAFIAGCKSRQEFDPPIGRLIDRAHADTLHVKNNACQLIHKQMLCEAIGKSALGDNISNFKAVPSSSAFYKFIYVLKHKCQLSRLANKIIHWFNETKAKSSIIGSLGGIPGCFSIILCT
;
A
#
# COMPACT_ATOMS: atom_id res chain seq x y z
N MET A 1 8.11 -10.84 -28.97
CA MET A 1 8.65 -10.16 -27.75
C MET A 1 10.14 -9.82 -27.83
N GLN A 2 11.00 -10.70 -28.36
CA GLN A 2 12.45 -10.43 -28.48
C GLN A 2 12.79 -9.29 -29.46
N GLU A 3 12.09 -9.20 -30.60
CA GLU A 3 12.25 -8.12 -31.59
C GLU A 3 12.03 -6.71 -30.98
N LYS A 4 10.97 -6.56 -30.16
CA LYS A 4 10.62 -5.31 -29.47
C LYS A 4 11.69 -4.90 -28.44
N LYS A 5 12.36 -5.88 -27.82
CA LYS A 5 13.46 -5.65 -26.87
C LYS A 5 14.75 -5.25 -27.59
N ARG A 6 15.00 -5.79 -28.80
CA ARG A 6 16.10 -5.40 -29.68
C ARG A 6 15.94 -3.96 -30.15
N LEU A 7 14.77 -3.62 -30.72
CA LEU A 7 14.45 -2.28 -31.19
C LEU A 7 14.60 -1.23 -30.06
N ARG A 8 14.09 -1.49 -28.86
CA ARG A 8 14.26 -0.56 -27.71
C ARG A 8 15.72 -0.30 -27.34
N LYS A 9 16.58 -1.32 -27.43
CA LYS A 9 18.02 -1.15 -27.16
C LYS A 9 18.71 -0.35 -28.27
N GLU A 10 18.36 -0.60 -29.53
CA GLU A 10 18.87 0.14 -30.68
C GLU A 10 18.43 1.62 -30.62
N THR A 11 17.16 1.90 -30.28
CA THR A 11 16.67 3.28 -30.11
C THR A 11 17.35 4.01 -28.95
N ALA A 12 17.57 3.33 -27.82
CA ALA A 12 18.27 3.91 -26.68
C ALA A 12 19.74 4.24 -27.00
N LEU A 13 20.41 3.38 -27.79
CA LEU A 13 21.77 3.61 -28.24
C LEU A 13 21.85 4.76 -29.25
N ALA A 14 20.87 4.85 -30.16
CA ALA A 14 20.75 5.95 -31.11
C ALA A 14 20.53 7.29 -30.39
N HIS A 15 19.64 7.35 -29.40
CA HIS A 15 19.42 8.55 -28.57
C HIS A 15 20.68 8.98 -27.81
N LYS A 16 21.42 8.03 -27.23
CA LYS A 16 22.68 8.34 -26.53
C LYS A 16 23.74 8.90 -27.48
N THR A 17 23.78 8.40 -28.71
CA THR A 17 24.69 8.89 -29.76
C THR A 17 24.28 10.26 -30.26
N LEU A 18 22.98 10.50 -30.46
CA LEU A 18 22.42 11.79 -30.86
C LEU A 18 22.69 12.86 -29.79
N ALA A 19 22.50 12.55 -28.52
CA ALA A 19 22.79 13.46 -27.41
C ALA A 19 24.27 13.86 -27.35
N LYS A 20 25.19 12.91 -27.60
CA LYS A 20 26.64 13.21 -27.70
C LYS A 20 26.95 14.09 -28.90
N LYS A 21 26.34 13.85 -30.06
CA LYS A 21 26.52 14.69 -31.26
C LYS A 21 25.98 16.10 -31.05
N LYS A 22 24.82 16.24 -30.41
CA LYS A 22 24.22 17.54 -30.06
C LYS A 22 25.11 18.34 -29.12
N SER A 23 25.59 17.73 -28.04
CA SER A 23 26.55 18.40 -27.13
C SER A 23 27.86 18.82 -27.82
N LYS A 24 28.30 18.09 -28.86
CA LYS A 24 29.48 18.45 -29.64
C LYS A 24 29.19 19.60 -30.61
N LEU A 25 27.99 19.64 -31.19
CA LEU A 25 27.52 20.72 -32.05
C LEU A 25 27.34 22.02 -31.25
N ASP A 26 26.74 21.96 -30.07
CA ASP A 26 26.55 23.13 -29.20
C ASP A 26 27.90 23.78 -28.82
N ARG A 27 28.94 22.97 -28.57
CA ARG A 27 30.31 23.47 -28.33
C ARG A 27 30.97 24.09 -29.57
N LEU A 28 30.65 23.60 -30.76
CA LEU A 28 31.17 24.14 -32.01
C LEU A 28 30.48 25.47 -32.35
N ILE A 29 29.17 25.58 -32.12
CA ILE A 29 28.42 26.82 -32.27
C ILE A 29 29.00 27.89 -31.34
N TYR A 30 29.21 27.57 -30.06
CA TYR A 30 29.84 28.51 -29.10
C TYR A 30 31.22 29.00 -29.55
N ARG A 31 32.04 28.14 -30.15
CA ARG A 31 33.35 28.53 -30.71
C ARG A 31 33.25 29.42 -31.95
N ILE A 32 32.24 29.21 -32.78
CA ILE A 32 32.02 30.03 -33.98
C ILE A 32 31.54 31.42 -33.57
N GLU A 33 30.72 31.52 -32.52
CA GLU A 33 30.29 32.79 -31.92
C GLU A 33 31.49 33.54 -31.32
N GLU A 34 32.35 32.85 -30.56
CA GLU A 34 33.59 33.41 -29.98
C GLU A 34 34.55 33.95 -31.05
N VAL A 35 34.75 33.21 -32.14
CA VAL A 35 35.62 33.64 -33.26
C VAL A 35 34.97 34.76 -34.09
N SER A 36 33.63 34.79 -34.22
CA SER A 36 32.93 35.88 -34.92
C SER A 36 33.04 37.20 -34.15
N GLU A 37 32.95 37.17 -32.82
CA GLU A 37 33.18 38.33 -31.96
C GLU A 37 34.63 38.83 -32.06
N GLU A 38 35.62 37.93 -32.12
CA GLU A 38 37.03 38.30 -32.33
C GLU A 38 37.29 38.93 -33.70
N THR A 39 36.59 38.51 -34.77
CA THR A 39 36.74 39.11 -36.12
C THR A 39 36.09 40.48 -36.27
N GLN A 40 35.09 40.85 -35.44
CA GLN A 40 34.50 42.20 -35.46
C GLN A 40 35.39 43.26 -34.78
N ILE A 41 36.34 42.84 -33.93
CA ILE A 41 37.22 43.75 -33.19
C ILE A 41 38.46 44.18 -34.02
N VAL A 42 38.75 43.50 -35.14
CA VAL A 42 39.98 43.70 -35.93
C VAL A 42 39.83 44.67 -37.12
N SER A 43 38.61 45.14 -37.44
CA SER A 43 38.39 46.12 -38.53
C SER A 43 38.19 47.55 -38.00
N GLY A 44 39.27 48.24 -37.68
CA GLY A 44 39.30 49.68 -37.39
C GLY A 44 40.70 50.24 -37.54
N ASP A 45 40.94 51.00 -38.60
CA ASP A 45 42.23 51.64 -38.93
C ASP A 45 42.75 52.57 -37.80
N PRO A 46 44.08 52.65 -37.58
CA PRO A 46 44.68 53.63 -36.66
C PRO A 46 45.39 54.79 -37.38
N GLN A 47 45.22 56.00 -36.84
CA GLN A 47 46.05 57.20 -37.09
C GLN A 47 45.97 58.13 -35.86
N PRO A 48 46.96 59.02 -35.60
CA PRO A 48 48.32 58.73 -35.13
C PRO A 48 48.65 59.51 -33.82
N GLU A 49 49.93 59.46 -33.41
CA GLU A 49 50.59 60.31 -32.38
C GLU A 49 50.34 59.91 -30.89
N LEU A 50 51.27 60.01 -29.94
CA LEU A 50 52.58 60.65 -29.83
C LEU A 50 53.34 60.03 -28.63
N LEU A 51 54.67 59.92 -28.76
CA LEU A 51 55.71 59.97 -27.71
C LEU A 51 55.58 59.09 -26.44
N THR A 52 56.33 57.99 -26.46
CA THR A 52 56.74 57.17 -25.31
C THR A 52 57.62 57.93 -24.28
N PRO A 53 57.38 57.75 -22.98
CA PRO A 53 58.41 57.73 -21.95
C PRO A 53 58.82 56.29 -21.60
N PRO A 54 60.00 56.07 -21.00
CA PRO A 54 60.71 54.80 -21.07
C PRO A 54 60.04 53.68 -20.28
N ALA A 55 60.13 52.48 -20.85
CA ALA A 55 59.65 51.22 -20.31
C ALA A 55 60.06 51.03 -18.83
N LYS A 56 59.09 51.20 -17.93
CA LYS A 56 59.16 50.55 -16.62
C LYS A 56 59.14 49.04 -16.88
N LYS A 57 60.23 48.35 -16.51
CA LYS A 57 60.34 46.89 -16.51
C LYS A 57 59.02 46.27 -16.02
N LYS A 58 58.25 45.64 -16.91
CA LYS A 58 57.09 44.83 -16.53
C LYS A 58 57.60 43.78 -15.52
N LYS A 59 57.09 43.80 -14.29
CA LYS A 59 57.23 42.67 -13.36
C LYS A 59 56.52 41.50 -14.05
N THR A 60 57.28 40.62 -14.69
CA THR A 60 56.73 39.48 -15.44
C THR A 60 56.22 38.36 -14.54
N THR A 61 56.45 38.45 -13.22
CA THR A 61 55.99 37.45 -12.25
C THR A 61 55.48 38.10 -10.97
N PHE A 62 54.33 37.63 -10.46
CA PHE A 62 53.74 38.02 -9.18
C PHE A 62 54.66 37.75 -7.97
N LEU A 63 55.69 36.91 -8.16
CA LEU A 63 56.70 36.56 -7.16
C LEU A 63 58.11 36.66 -7.76
N SER A 64 59.10 37.06 -6.96
CA SER A 64 60.51 37.00 -7.36
C SER A 64 61.01 35.55 -7.38
N GLU A 65 61.95 35.23 -8.29
CA GLU A 65 62.51 33.87 -8.43
C GLU A 65 63.10 33.33 -7.12
N LYS A 66 63.78 34.19 -6.35
CA LYS A 66 64.32 33.85 -5.02
C LYS A 66 63.22 33.40 -4.06
N ASN A 67 62.08 34.10 -4.06
CA ASN A 67 60.94 33.77 -3.21
C ASN A 67 60.18 32.52 -3.70
N ALA A 68 60.12 32.29 -5.02
CA ALA A 68 59.53 31.08 -5.58
C ALA A 68 60.35 29.83 -5.21
N LYS A 69 61.68 29.87 -5.39
CA LYS A 69 62.59 28.78 -4.99
C LYS A 69 62.52 28.48 -3.49
N ALA A 70 62.48 29.52 -2.64
CA ALA A 70 62.34 29.34 -1.20
C ALA A 70 61.01 28.66 -0.78
N ARG A 71 59.94 28.79 -1.56
CA ARG A 71 58.64 28.14 -1.29
C ARG A 71 58.61 26.67 -1.66
N CYS A 72 59.38 26.25 -2.68
CA CYS A 72 59.54 24.82 -3.00
C CYS A 72 60.18 24.06 -1.83
N GLY A 73 61.12 24.68 -1.11
CA GLY A 73 61.72 24.11 0.09
C GLY A 73 60.85 24.18 1.35
N ASN A 74 59.75 24.95 1.33
CA ASN A 74 58.81 25.06 2.46
C ASN A 74 57.36 25.22 1.93
N PRO A 75 56.76 24.15 1.40
CA PRO A 75 55.48 24.21 0.70
C PRO A 75 54.31 24.49 1.65
N THR A 76 53.21 25.04 1.10
CA THR A 76 51.96 25.20 1.85
C THR A 76 51.30 23.84 2.01
N VAL A 77 51.17 23.37 3.25
CA VAL A 77 50.54 22.08 3.58
C VAL A 77 49.33 22.30 4.50
N LEU A 78 48.31 21.45 4.33
CA LEU A 78 47.20 21.39 5.29
C LEU A 78 47.73 20.81 6.60
N SER A 79 47.50 21.52 7.70
CA SER A 79 47.92 21.09 9.05
C SER A 79 47.37 19.69 9.36
N SER A 80 48.23 18.77 9.78
CA SER A 80 47.88 17.43 10.27
C SER A 80 48.58 17.20 11.61
N ASN A 81 48.05 16.28 12.43
CA ASN A 81 48.59 16.01 13.78
C ASN A 81 50.11 15.70 13.80
N ASP A 82 50.68 15.21 12.69
CA ASP A 82 52.08 14.77 12.63
C ASP A 82 53.05 15.77 11.96
N LYS A 83 52.60 16.94 11.50
CA LYS A 83 53.48 17.98 10.90
C LYS A 83 53.04 19.40 11.29
N PRO A 84 53.86 20.17 12.02
CA PRO A 84 53.57 21.58 12.28
C PRO A 84 53.54 22.34 10.94
N GLY A 85 52.47 23.09 10.72
CA GLY A 85 52.32 23.91 9.51
C GLY A 85 53.28 25.11 9.49
N LEU A 86 53.24 25.86 8.39
CA LEU A 86 53.92 27.15 8.26
C LEU A 86 53.56 28.11 9.40
N SER A 87 54.48 29.03 9.74
CA SER A 87 54.21 30.08 10.73
C SER A 87 53.00 30.93 10.32
N ALA A 88 52.25 31.43 11.31
CA ALA A 88 51.04 32.24 11.06
C ALA A 88 51.33 33.48 10.20
N GLN A 89 52.49 34.11 10.41
CA GLN A 89 52.95 35.26 9.62
C GLN A 89 53.27 34.88 8.17
N ALA A 90 53.97 33.76 7.94
CA ALA A 90 54.27 33.28 6.59
C ALA A 90 52.98 32.91 5.83
N MET A 91 52.02 32.27 6.51
CA MET A 91 50.71 31.95 5.96
C MET A 91 49.88 33.19 5.63
N ALA A 92 49.89 34.22 6.50
CA ALA A 92 49.20 35.48 6.25
C ALA A 92 49.78 36.18 5.01
N ARG A 93 51.11 36.30 4.95
CA ARG A 93 51.80 36.90 3.80
C ARG A 93 51.48 36.19 2.49
N ARG A 94 51.55 34.84 2.47
CA ARG A 94 51.21 34.07 1.25
C ARG A 94 49.77 34.29 0.81
N ARG A 95 48.81 34.37 1.74
CA ARG A 95 47.40 34.65 1.40
C ARG A 95 47.21 36.04 0.80
N THR A 96 47.87 37.06 1.36
CA THR A 96 47.81 38.44 0.82
C THR A 96 48.36 38.49 -0.60
N GLU A 97 49.55 37.97 -0.83
CA GLU A 97 50.15 37.94 -2.17
C GLU A 97 49.31 37.15 -3.19
N THR A 98 48.69 36.03 -2.77
CA THR A 98 47.77 35.28 -3.62
C THR A 98 46.50 36.07 -3.94
N PHE A 99 45.95 36.80 -2.97
CA PHE A 99 44.77 37.63 -3.16
C PHE A 99 45.05 38.84 -4.06
N ASP A 100 46.21 39.48 -3.90
CA ASP A 100 46.62 40.62 -4.74
C ASP A 100 46.85 40.17 -6.19
N ALA A 101 47.55 39.05 -6.39
CA ALA A 101 47.75 38.48 -7.73
C ALA A 101 46.42 38.09 -8.39
N ALA A 102 45.50 37.48 -7.64
CA ALA A 102 44.17 37.17 -8.14
C ALA A 102 43.35 38.43 -8.45
N SER A 103 43.57 39.52 -7.72
CA SER A 103 42.89 40.79 -7.97
C SER A 103 43.33 41.41 -9.29
N GLU A 104 44.63 41.34 -9.61
CA GLU A 104 45.16 41.76 -10.91
C GLU A 104 44.68 40.85 -12.05
N ILE A 105 44.66 39.53 -11.85
CA ILE A 105 44.22 38.55 -12.86
C ILE A 105 42.73 38.70 -13.19
N HIS A 106 41.88 38.88 -12.18
CA HIS A 106 40.42 38.93 -12.36
C HIS A 106 39.86 40.35 -12.48
N GLY A 107 40.71 41.38 -12.54
CA GLY A 107 40.31 42.76 -12.79
C GLY A 107 39.52 43.42 -11.65
N ALA A 108 39.84 43.09 -10.40
CA ALA A 108 39.20 43.73 -9.25
C ALA A 108 39.74 45.15 -8.99
N THR A 109 38.87 46.05 -8.55
CA THR A 109 39.24 47.41 -8.15
C THR A 109 39.17 47.55 -6.61
N PRO A 110 39.78 48.60 -6.02
CA PRO A 110 39.65 48.87 -4.59
C PRO A 110 38.20 49.00 -4.12
N GLU A 111 37.31 49.49 -4.99
CA GLU A 111 35.88 49.67 -4.73
C GLU A 111 35.07 48.38 -4.92
N ASN A 112 35.57 47.41 -5.71
CA ASN A 112 34.90 46.15 -6.00
C ASN A 112 35.85 44.93 -5.98
N PRO A 113 36.04 44.27 -4.83
CA PRO A 113 36.89 43.08 -4.70
C PRO A 113 36.17 41.76 -5.09
N LEU A 114 34.93 41.82 -5.58
CA LEU A 114 34.14 40.62 -5.92
C LEU A 114 34.80 39.77 -7.02
N PRO A 115 35.36 40.33 -8.12
CA PRO A 115 36.00 39.54 -9.17
C PRO A 115 37.14 38.65 -8.66
N THR A 116 37.97 39.15 -7.74
CA THR A 116 39.01 38.36 -7.05
C THR A 116 38.41 37.15 -6.36
N SER A 117 37.34 37.37 -5.58
CA SER A 117 36.73 36.33 -4.75
C SER A 117 36.06 35.25 -5.61
N VAL A 118 35.35 35.65 -6.67
CA VAL A 118 34.72 34.72 -7.62
C VAL A 118 35.76 33.94 -8.39
N GLY A 119 36.79 34.60 -8.92
CA GLY A 119 37.85 33.95 -9.68
C GLY A 119 38.68 32.96 -8.85
N LEU A 120 38.96 33.27 -7.58
CA LEU A 120 39.58 32.32 -6.66
C LEU A 120 38.69 31.10 -6.38
N LEU A 121 37.38 31.29 -6.21
CA LEU A 121 36.45 30.17 -5.98
C LEU A 121 36.28 29.30 -7.23
N ASP A 122 36.15 29.88 -8.42
CA ASP A 122 36.08 29.15 -9.69
C ASP A 122 37.38 28.37 -9.96
N THR A 123 38.54 28.99 -9.70
CA THR A 123 39.84 28.30 -9.79
C THR A 123 39.90 27.10 -8.86
N VAL A 124 39.43 27.25 -7.61
CA VAL A 124 39.34 26.14 -6.64
C VAL A 124 38.39 25.05 -7.13
N GLU A 125 37.24 25.40 -7.70
CA GLU A 125 36.27 24.45 -8.27
C GLU A 125 36.87 23.65 -9.44
N LYS A 126 37.61 24.29 -10.35
CA LYS A 126 38.12 23.65 -11.57
C LYS A 126 39.47 22.96 -11.40
N LYS A 127 40.34 23.44 -10.50
CA LYS A 127 41.73 22.96 -10.39
C LYS A 127 42.01 22.07 -9.19
N CYS A 128 41.19 22.12 -8.13
CA CYS A 128 41.38 21.24 -6.98
C CYS A 128 40.59 19.93 -7.14
N SER A 129 41.21 18.81 -6.74
CA SER A 129 40.51 17.53 -6.69
C SER A 129 39.48 17.50 -5.55
N GLN A 130 38.43 16.69 -5.72
CA GLN A 130 37.38 16.53 -4.71
C GLN A 130 37.95 16.08 -3.35
N GLU A 131 38.95 15.21 -3.33
CA GLU A 131 39.61 14.73 -2.11
C GLU A 131 40.27 15.87 -1.32
N VAL A 132 40.98 16.76 -2.01
CA VAL A 132 41.63 17.93 -1.39
C VAL A 132 40.58 18.89 -0.83
N LEU A 133 39.50 19.14 -1.58
CA LEU A 133 38.40 20.00 -1.14
C LEU A 133 37.72 19.45 0.12
N VAL A 134 37.38 18.15 0.16
CA VAL A 134 36.76 17.52 1.33
C VAL A 134 37.68 17.60 2.56
N LYS A 135 38.98 17.34 2.40
CA LYS A 135 39.95 17.43 3.51
C LYS A 135 40.08 18.86 4.05
N PHE A 136 40.11 19.86 3.18
CA PHE A 136 40.17 21.26 3.58
C PHE A 136 38.86 21.77 4.22
N MET A 137 37.73 21.48 3.59
CA MET A 137 36.43 21.94 4.06
C MET A 137 36.01 21.29 5.39
N SER A 138 36.36 20.01 5.60
CA SER A 138 36.11 19.30 6.86
C SER A 138 36.94 19.82 8.04
N THR A 139 38.03 20.56 7.79
CA THR A 139 38.86 21.17 8.83
C THR A 139 38.55 22.67 9.02
N SER A 140 38.10 23.37 7.98
CA SER A 140 37.76 24.80 8.06
C SER A 140 36.47 25.10 8.80
N LYS A 141 36.55 25.90 9.86
CA LYS A 141 35.38 26.41 10.61
C LYS A 141 34.48 27.31 9.74
N LYS A 142 35.06 28.12 8.85
CA LYS A 142 34.29 29.03 7.97
C LYS A 142 33.44 28.24 6.98
N PHE A 143 34.01 27.21 6.33
CA PHE A 143 33.26 26.37 5.39
C PHE A 143 32.21 25.51 6.09
N LYS A 144 32.48 24.97 7.29
CA LYS A 144 31.44 24.29 8.10
C LYS A 144 30.22 25.16 8.34
N ASN A 145 30.41 26.46 8.61
CA ASN A 145 29.30 27.40 8.76
C ASN A 145 28.55 27.64 7.44
N VAL A 146 29.26 27.75 6.32
CA VAL A 146 28.63 27.88 4.98
C VAL A 146 27.78 26.65 4.67
N PHE A 147 28.31 25.44 4.84
CA PHE A 147 27.55 24.19 4.66
C PHE A 147 26.35 24.11 5.60
N SER A 148 26.49 24.58 6.84
CA SER A 148 25.40 24.65 7.80
C SER A 148 24.25 25.53 7.29
N VAL A 149 24.55 26.70 6.71
CA VAL A 149 23.53 27.59 6.12
C VAL A 149 22.86 26.92 4.91
N ILE A 150 23.65 26.36 3.98
CA ILE A 150 23.12 25.68 2.79
C ILE A 150 22.21 24.52 3.19
N PHE A 151 22.64 23.68 4.14
CA PHE A 151 21.86 22.55 4.64
C PHE A 151 20.58 23.02 5.31
N LYS A 152 20.64 24.08 6.14
CA LYS A 152 19.46 24.62 6.81
C LYS A 152 18.40 25.06 5.80
N THR A 153 18.79 25.85 4.80
CA THR A 153 17.88 26.31 3.74
C THR A 153 17.26 25.13 2.98
N ALA A 154 18.08 24.13 2.60
CA ALA A 154 17.58 22.93 1.93
C ALA A 154 16.61 22.12 2.83
N SER A 155 16.91 22.00 4.12
CA SER A 155 16.09 21.31 5.11
C SER A 155 14.74 22.00 5.31
N ASP A 156 14.75 23.32 5.49
CA ASP A 156 13.53 24.13 5.68
C ASP A 156 12.64 24.08 4.43
N ASN A 157 13.22 24.16 3.23
CA ASN A 157 12.50 23.99 1.97
C ASN A 157 11.92 22.58 1.82
N PHE A 158 12.70 21.54 2.17
CA PHE A 158 12.23 20.17 2.11
C PHE A 158 11.07 19.91 3.09
N GLU A 159 11.12 20.44 4.31
CA GLU A 159 10.03 20.27 5.30
C GLU A 159 8.67 20.77 4.79
N GLN A 160 8.68 21.79 3.92
CA GLN A 160 7.49 22.40 3.33
C GLN A 160 7.09 21.79 1.97
N SER A 161 7.96 20.97 1.38
CA SER A 161 7.77 20.41 0.04
C SER A 161 6.68 19.33 -0.01
N GLU A 162 6.10 19.15 -1.20
CA GLU A 162 5.20 18.02 -1.51
C GLU A 162 5.85 16.67 -1.25
N ALA A 163 7.15 16.53 -1.48
CA ALA A 163 7.88 15.30 -1.20
C ALA A 163 7.81 14.90 0.28
N ASN A 164 7.90 15.86 1.20
CA ASN A 164 7.78 15.58 2.64
C ASN A 164 6.33 15.32 3.08
N LYS A 165 5.35 15.94 2.40
CA LYS A 165 3.92 15.63 2.58
C LYS A 165 3.64 14.18 2.19
N LEU A 166 4.02 13.76 0.99
CA LEU A 166 3.88 12.38 0.50
C LEU A 166 4.62 11.38 1.40
N ARG A 167 5.84 11.71 1.83
CA ARG A 167 6.59 10.89 2.81
C ARG A 167 5.81 10.71 4.11
N SER A 168 5.15 11.76 4.60
CA SER A 168 4.37 11.70 5.84
C SER A 168 3.10 10.86 5.70
N ILE A 169 2.42 10.97 4.55
CA ILE A 169 1.27 10.11 4.19
C ILE A 169 1.71 8.65 4.11
N ALA A 170 2.80 8.37 3.39
CA ALA A 170 3.33 7.02 3.25
C ALA A 170 3.68 6.39 4.61
N VAL A 171 4.29 7.16 5.52
CA VAL A 171 4.55 6.71 6.89
C VAL A 171 3.24 6.45 7.65
N TYR A 172 2.23 7.30 7.47
CA TYR A 172 0.94 7.16 8.15
C TYR A 172 0.17 5.89 7.74
N TYR A 173 0.24 5.51 6.47
CA TYR A 173 -0.39 4.29 5.93
C TYR A 173 0.54 3.06 5.90
N SER A 174 1.78 3.20 6.35
CA SER A 174 2.76 2.11 6.33
C SER A 174 2.33 0.97 7.24
N LYS A 175 2.11 -0.22 6.64
CA LYS A 175 1.61 -1.42 7.31
C LYS A 175 0.24 -1.21 7.97
N GLY A 176 -0.63 -0.44 7.30
CA GLY A 176 -1.95 -0.05 7.79
C GLY A 176 -1.98 1.35 8.39
N VAL A 177 -3.18 1.81 8.76
CA VAL A 177 -3.39 3.17 9.27
C VAL A 177 -2.82 3.31 10.68
N MET A 178 -1.84 4.19 10.87
CA MET A 178 -1.27 4.47 12.19
C MET A 178 -2.23 5.31 13.04
N GLY A 179 -2.56 4.83 14.23
CA GLY A 179 -3.26 5.67 15.22
C GLY A 179 -2.45 6.91 15.63
N LYS A 180 -3.13 7.99 16.03
CA LYS A 180 -2.54 9.27 16.46
C LYS A 180 -1.35 9.13 17.41
N ARG A 181 -1.44 8.24 18.41
CA ARG A 181 -0.35 7.99 19.38
C ARG A 181 0.86 7.35 18.72
N LYS A 182 0.63 6.34 17.86
CA LYS A 182 1.69 5.62 17.13
C LYS A 182 2.43 6.56 16.18
N TYR A 183 1.69 7.33 15.37
CA TYR A 183 2.30 8.30 14.46
C TYR A 183 3.12 9.36 15.20
N ARG A 184 2.60 9.92 16.30
CA ARG A 184 3.35 10.89 17.13
C ARG A 184 4.62 10.28 17.73
N SER A 185 4.59 9.00 18.09
CA SER A 185 5.77 8.26 18.55
C SER A 185 6.81 8.14 17.42
N THR A 186 6.39 7.67 16.23
CA THR A 186 7.25 7.57 15.04
C THR A 186 7.88 8.91 14.68
N TYR A 187 7.08 9.97 14.63
CA TYR A 187 7.56 11.34 14.41
C TYR A 187 8.66 11.72 15.41
N ARG A 188 8.47 11.42 16.71
CA ARG A 188 9.46 11.74 17.75
C ARG A 188 10.73 10.90 17.60
N CYS A 189 10.61 9.59 17.37
CA CYS A 189 11.78 8.73 17.20
C CYS A 189 12.64 9.13 16.00
N LEU A 190 12.02 9.64 14.93
CA LEU A 190 12.73 10.05 13.72
C LEU A 190 13.31 11.48 13.80
N SER A 191 12.80 12.34 14.68
CA SER A 191 13.20 13.76 14.71
C SER A 191 13.81 14.22 16.04
N MET A 192 13.68 13.44 17.11
CA MET A 192 14.07 13.82 18.47
C MET A 192 14.98 12.77 19.13
N MET A 193 15.85 13.24 20.02
CA MET A 193 16.67 12.43 20.92
C MET A 193 16.50 12.91 22.37
N ARG A 194 16.87 12.07 23.35
CA ARG A 194 16.84 12.44 24.76
C ARG A 194 17.89 13.50 25.01
N ASN A 195 17.51 14.57 25.73
CA ASN A 195 18.45 15.64 26.05
C ASN A 195 19.37 15.20 27.20
N PRO A 196 20.71 15.20 27.03
CA PRO A 196 21.63 14.87 28.11
C PRO A 196 21.66 15.96 29.20
N ASN A 197 21.36 17.22 28.85
CA ASN A 197 21.67 18.40 29.68
C ASN A 197 20.41 19.05 30.32
N GLY A 198 19.35 18.28 30.55
CA GLY A 198 18.40 18.51 31.65
C GLY A 198 17.29 19.57 31.54
N LYS A 199 17.24 20.48 30.56
CA LYS A 199 16.18 21.53 30.52
C LYS A 199 14.88 21.14 29.80
N SER A 200 14.95 20.23 28.83
CA SER A 200 13.78 19.62 28.18
C SER A 200 13.98 18.12 28.10
N LYS A 201 12.91 17.32 28.12
CA LYS A 201 13.05 15.84 28.05
C LYS A 201 13.66 15.38 26.71
N THR A 202 13.52 16.16 25.64
CA THR A 202 13.96 15.81 24.27
C THR A 202 14.43 17.02 23.47
N THR A 203 15.42 16.83 22.60
CA THR A 203 15.93 17.81 21.62
C THR A 203 15.87 17.25 20.21
N ARG A 204 15.87 18.11 19.18
CA ARG A 204 15.92 17.65 17.77
C ARG A 204 17.25 16.97 17.48
N ILE A 205 17.20 15.91 16.68
CA ILE A 205 18.40 15.29 16.10
C ILE A 205 19.03 16.31 15.14
N LYS A 206 20.34 16.52 15.27
CA LYS A 206 21.08 17.50 14.47
C LYS A 206 22.19 16.83 13.65
N VAL A 207 22.39 17.32 12.43
CA VAL A 207 23.53 17.04 11.56
C VAL A 207 24.18 18.37 11.20
N LEU A 208 25.51 18.49 11.37
CA LEU A 208 26.25 19.75 11.19
C LEU A 208 25.61 20.93 11.95
N SER A 209 25.18 20.69 13.20
CA SER A 209 24.49 21.66 14.06
C SER A 209 23.09 22.11 13.60
N ASN A 210 22.57 21.56 12.50
CA ASN A 210 21.23 21.85 11.98
C ASN A 210 20.25 20.70 12.23
N PRO A 211 18.97 20.99 12.52
CA PRO A 211 17.98 19.95 12.70
C PRO A 211 17.73 19.14 11.42
N LEU A 212 17.54 17.83 11.56
CA LEU A 212 17.08 16.96 10.47
C LEU A 212 15.64 17.30 10.05
N PRO A 213 15.30 17.22 8.75
CA PRO A 213 13.93 17.43 8.29
C PRO A 213 12.95 16.44 8.94
N ARG A 214 11.89 16.97 9.56
CA ARG A 214 10.84 16.17 10.22
C ARG A 214 9.68 15.84 9.29
N LEU A 215 8.96 14.77 9.62
CA LEU A 215 7.64 14.49 9.06
C LEU A 215 6.65 15.61 9.42
N LEU A 216 5.53 15.68 8.70
CA LEU A 216 4.45 16.59 9.07
C LEU A 216 3.90 16.24 10.47
N PRO A 217 3.69 17.23 11.35
CA PRO A 217 2.97 17.01 12.61
C PRO A 217 1.59 16.43 12.34
N TYR A 218 1.13 15.52 13.21
CA TYR A 218 -0.14 14.80 13.04
C TYR A 218 -1.33 15.72 12.72
N ASN A 219 -1.45 16.87 13.37
CA ASN A 219 -2.60 17.76 13.15
C ASN A 219 -2.59 18.36 11.74
N LYS A 220 -1.40 18.68 11.20
CA LYS A 220 -1.26 19.17 9.81
C LYS A 220 -1.50 18.05 8.80
N LEU A 221 -0.96 16.87 9.09
CA LEU A 221 -1.23 15.67 8.29
C LEU A 221 -2.74 15.38 8.26
N ALA A 222 -3.42 15.41 9.41
CA ALA A 222 -4.86 15.15 9.49
C ALA A 222 -5.69 16.19 8.73
N SER A 223 -5.34 17.49 8.82
CA SER A 223 -5.99 18.53 8.00
C SER A 223 -5.88 18.23 6.52
N MET A 224 -4.65 17.95 6.06
CA MET A 224 -4.39 17.61 4.67
C MET A 224 -5.13 16.33 4.23
N LEU A 225 -5.19 15.30 5.08
CA LEU A 225 -5.95 14.08 4.77
C LEU A 225 -7.45 14.35 4.67
N ASN A 226 -7.98 15.27 5.47
CA ASN A 226 -9.40 15.67 5.41
C ASN A 226 -9.72 16.53 4.18
N GLU A 227 -8.72 17.21 3.61
CA GLU A 227 -8.85 17.97 2.35
C GLU A 227 -8.86 17.04 1.13
N ILE A 228 -8.42 15.77 1.27
CA ILE A 228 -8.51 14.79 0.19
C ILE A 228 -9.98 14.49 -0.06
N GLU A 229 -10.46 14.90 -1.23
CA GLU A 229 -11.79 14.54 -1.68
C GLU A 229 -11.84 13.02 -1.90
N ILE A 230 -12.58 12.32 -1.05
CA ILE A 230 -12.80 10.88 -1.17
C ILE A 230 -14.16 10.57 -1.79
N GLY A 231 -14.94 11.56 -2.20
CA GLY A 231 -16.33 11.41 -2.64
C GLY A 231 -17.33 11.37 -1.48
N THR A 232 -18.61 11.22 -1.81
CA THR A 232 -19.71 11.23 -0.84
C THR A 232 -19.71 9.96 0.02
N LEU A 233 -19.85 10.14 1.33
CA LEU A 233 -20.12 9.07 2.28
C LEU A 233 -21.53 9.22 2.84
N TYR A 234 -22.29 8.14 2.80
CA TYR A 234 -23.64 8.07 3.31
C TYR A 234 -23.65 7.34 4.65
N SER A 235 -24.41 7.88 5.62
CA SER A 235 -24.59 7.28 6.93
C SER A 235 -25.52 6.07 6.84
N VAL A 236 -25.06 4.89 7.28
CA VAL A 236 -25.90 3.68 7.37
C VAL A 236 -27.05 3.92 8.33
N ARG A 237 -26.75 4.49 9.51
CA ARG A 237 -27.72 4.81 10.56
C ARG A 237 -28.86 5.68 10.05
N ASP A 238 -28.55 6.70 9.24
CA ASP A 238 -29.53 7.71 8.86
C ASP A 238 -30.29 7.36 7.57
N THR A 239 -29.72 6.50 6.71
CA THR A 239 -30.31 6.22 5.38
C THR A 239 -30.76 4.76 5.18
N LEU A 240 -30.17 3.81 5.91
CA LEU A 240 -30.53 2.39 5.83
C LEU A 240 -31.21 1.89 7.12
N CYS A 241 -31.24 2.69 8.17
CA CYS A 241 -31.87 2.37 9.46
C CYS A 241 -32.85 3.47 9.91
N ASP A 242 -33.36 4.28 8.99
CA ASP A 242 -34.25 5.40 9.26
C ASP A 242 -35.55 4.95 9.95
N ASP A 243 -36.15 3.87 9.45
CA ASP A 243 -37.38 3.22 9.93
C ASP A 243 -37.18 2.23 11.09
N LEU A 244 -35.94 1.94 11.50
CA LEU A 244 -35.64 0.98 12.56
C LEU A 244 -35.74 1.63 13.95
N GLU A 245 -36.01 0.81 14.97
CA GLU A 245 -35.97 1.27 16.35
C GLU A 245 -34.55 1.70 16.75
N CYS A 246 -34.44 2.66 17.68
CA CYS A 246 -33.14 3.26 18.06
C CYS A 246 -32.09 2.21 18.50
N GLY A 247 -32.52 1.11 19.12
CA GLY A 247 -31.66 0.01 19.55
C GLY A 247 -31.15 -0.87 18.40
N GLU A 248 -31.81 -0.85 17.25
CA GLU A 248 -31.45 -1.63 16.06
C GLU A 248 -30.64 -0.82 15.04
N LYS A 249 -30.55 0.51 15.22
CA LYS A 249 -29.77 1.38 14.35
C LYS A 249 -28.28 1.14 14.53
N VAL A 250 -27.60 0.86 13.42
CA VAL A 250 -26.18 0.52 13.41
C VAL A 250 -25.35 1.65 12.82
N ASP A 251 -24.20 1.90 13.43
CA ASP A 251 -23.26 2.90 12.94
C ASP A 251 -22.44 2.31 11.79
N GLY A 252 -22.17 3.15 10.79
CA GLY A 252 -21.43 2.76 9.60
C GLY A 252 -21.57 3.78 8.49
N CYS A 253 -20.77 3.59 7.45
CA CYS A 253 -20.81 4.42 6.25
C CYS A 253 -20.79 3.54 5.00
N TYR A 254 -21.35 4.06 3.91
CA TYR A 254 -21.24 3.45 2.59
C TYR A 254 -21.08 4.49 1.48
N ARG A 255 -20.77 3.99 0.30
CA ARG A 255 -20.61 4.72 -0.96
C ARG A 255 -21.59 4.14 -1.97
N LYS A 256 -22.19 5.01 -2.78
CA LYS A 256 -22.96 4.56 -3.94
C LYS A 256 -22.00 4.16 -5.06
N LEU A 257 -22.22 3.01 -5.68
CA LEU A 257 -21.40 2.49 -6.77
C LEU A 257 -21.48 3.40 -7.99
N ILE A 258 -22.66 3.95 -8.27
CA ILE A 258 -22.90 4.84 -9.42
C ILE A 258 -22.02 6.10 -9.37
N GLU A 259 -21.66 6.58 -8.18
CA GLU A 259 -20.76 7.71 -7.96
C GLU A 259 -19.30 7.26 -7.84
N PHE A 260 -19.06 6.14 -7.16
CA PHE A 260 -17.71 5.71 -6.80
C PHE A 260 -16.95 5.08 -7.97
N LEU A 261 -17.58 4.24 -8.80
CA LEU A 261 -16.90 3.55 -9.89
C LEU A 261 -16.36 4.49 -10.97
N PRO A 262 -17.08 5.53 -11.42
CA PRO A 262 -16.52 6.51 -12.35
C PRO A 262 -15.31 7.27 -11.78
N ARG A 263 -15.36 7.62 -10.49
CA ARG A 263 -14.23 8.26 -9.81
C ARG A 263 -13.01 7.34 -9.76
N LEU A 264 -13.23 6.07 -9.44
CA LEU A 264 -12.17 5.06 -9.38
C LEU A 264 -11.57 4.81 -10.78
N ALA A 265 -12.40 4.74 -11.82
CA ALA A 265 -11.95 4.65 -13.21
C ALA A 265 -11.11 5.86 -13.62
N LEU A 266 -11.55 7.07 -13.30
CA LEU A 266 -10.79 8.30 -13.55
C LEU A 266 -9.41 8.26 -12.88
N PHE A 267 -9.34 7.78 -11.64
CA PHE A 267 -8.08 7.59 -10.93
C PHE A 267 -7.12 6.68 -11.70
N TYR A 268 -7.55 5.49 -12.11
CA TYR A 268 -6.68 4.57 -12.85
C TYR A 268 -6.27 5.11 -14.21
N LEU A 269 -7.20 5.70 -14.96
CA LEU A 269 -6.91 6.29 -16.27
C LEU A 269 -5.93 7.47 -16.19
N SER A 270 -5.87 8.16 -15.05
CA SER A 270 -4.97 9.30 -14.83
C SER A 270 -3.63 8.88 -14.21
N ALA A 271 -3.63 7.85 -13.36
CA ALA A 271 -2.46 7.44 -12.60
C ALA A 271 -1.62 6.36 -13.29
N LEU A 272 -2.22 5.55 -14.17
CA LEU A 272 -1.56 4.42 -14.82
C LEU A 272 -1.38 4.64 -16.33
N PRO A 273 -0.28 4.12 -16.91
CA PRO A 273 -0.16 4.07 -18.36
C PRO A 273 -1.18 3.09 -18.95
N ALA A 274 -1.63 3.35 -20.18
CA ALA A 274 -2.59 2.49 -20.87
C ALA A 274 -2.14 1.02 -21.03
N SER A 275 -0.83 0.73 -20.97
CA SER A 275 -0.29 -0.62 -20.99
C SER A 275 -0.60 -1.45 -19.74
N ASP A 276 -0.99 -0.79 -18.65
CA ASP A 276 -1.25 -1.43 -17.35
C ASP A 276 -2.74 -1.73 -17.17
N ILE A 277 -3.56 -1.43 -18.17
CA ILE A 277 -4.98 -1.79 -18.20
C ILE A 277 -5.17 -2.81 -19.32
N ASP A 278 -5.51 -4.04 -18.96
CA ASP A 278 -5.92 -5.07 -19.91
C ASP A 278 -7.43 -4.94 -20.11
N TRP A 279 -7.93 -5.00 -21.33
CA TRP A 279 -9.38 -4.89 -21.56
C TRP A 279 -10.04 -6.26 -21.74
N PHE A 280 -9.30 -7.37 -21.69
CA PHE A 280 -9.81 -8.73 -21.90
C PHE A 280 -10.66 -8.86 -23.17
N ASN A 281 -10.26 -8.18 -24.25
CA ASN A 281 -10.99 -8.06 -25.52
C ASN A 281 -12.34 -7.30 -25.46
N GLU A 282 -12.64 -6.60 -24.36
CA GLU A 282 -13.76 -5.66 -24.21
C GLU A 282 -13.23 -4.23 -23.97
N PRO A 283 -12.80 -3.50 -25.04
CA PRO A 283 -12.19 -2.18 -24.91
C PRO A 283 -13.01 -1.23 -24.03
N TYR A 284 -12.31 -0.49 -23.17
CA TYR A 284 -12.91 0.54 -22.31
C TYR A 284 -13.96 0.03 -21.32
N THR A 285 -13.93 -1.27 -21.01
CA THR A 285 -14.82 -1.90 -20.02
C THR A 285 -14.01 -2.34 -18.79
N PHE A 286 -14.26 -1.71 -17.64
CA PHE A 286 -13.69 -2.17 -16.38
C PHE A 286 -14.44 -3.41 -15.89
N GLN A 287 -13.68 -4.45 -15.58
CA GLN A 287 -14.21 -5.70 -15.04
C GLN A 287 -14.20 -5.59 -13.51
N VAL A 288 -15.38 -5.52 -12.92
CA VAL A 288 -15.57 -5.21 -11.50
C VAL A 288 -15.77 -6.50 -10.71
N ALA A 289 -15.02 -6.65 -9.62
CA ALA A 289 -15.30 -7.65 -8.59
C ALA A 289 -15.88 -6.95 -7.37
N ILE A 290 -16.97 -7.49 -6.82
CA ILE A 290 -17.66 -6.94 -5.65
C ILE A 290 -17.96 -8.04 -4.65
N GLY A 291 -17.66 -7.81 -3.38
CA GLY A 291 -17.82 -8.84 -2.34
C GLY A 291 -18.07 -8.25 -0.97
N GLY A 292 -18.84 -8.98 -0.16
CA GLY A 292 -19.07 -8.68 1.24
C GLY A 292 -18.41 -9.75 2.13
N ASP A 293 -17.90 -9.32 3.28
CA ASP A 293 -17.41 -10.25 4.31
C ASP A 293 -17.79 -9.77 5.71
N GLY A 294 -18.00 -10.76 6.59
CA GLY A 294 -18.17 -10.57 8.01
C GLY A 294 -16.80 -10.56 8.69
N ALA A 295 -16.46 -9.44 9.32
CA ALA A 295 -15.21 -9.31 10.06
C ALA A 295 -15.46 -9.46 11.57
N PRO A 296 -14.66 -10.26 12.30
CA PRO A 296 -14.79 -10.45 13.74
C PRO A 296 -14.13 -9.27 14.50
N PHE A 297 -14.59 -8.06 14.19
CA PHE A 297 -14.18 -6.81 14.82
C PHE A 297 -15.42 -6.01 15.22
N GLY A 298 -15.25 -4.99 16.05
CA GLY A 298 -16.34 -4.10 16.49
C GLY A 298 -16.78 -4.34 17.93
N LYS A 299 -17.86 -3.67 18.35
CA LYS A 299 -18.30 -3.63 19.76
C LYS A 299 -18.85 -4.98 20.25
N PHE A 300 -19.13 -5.92 19.34
CA PHE A 300 -19.75 -7.22 19.63
C PHE A 300 -19.22 -8.35 18.72
N ASP A 301 -17.99 -8.25 18.21
CA ASP A 301 -17.40 -9.19 17.24
C ASP A 301 -18.25 -9.39 15.96
N GLN A 302 -19.04 -8.38 15.59
CA GLN A 302 -19.86 -8.37 14.39
C GLN A 302 -19.67 -7.04 13.66
N SER A 303 -18.94 -7.08 12.55
CA SER A 303 -18.89 -6.02 11.56
C SER A 303 -19.05 -6.62 10.17
N CYS A 304 -19.71 -5.90 9.28
CA CYS A 304 -19.84 -6.28 7.88
C CYS A 304 -19.17 -5.22 7.01
N ALA A 305 -18.39 -5.67 6.04
CA ALA A 305 -17.72 -4.82 5.07
C ALA A 305 -18.01 -5.30 3.66
N TRP A 306 -18.17 -4.36 2.73
CA TRP A 306 -18.16 -4.67 1.29
C TRP A 306 -17.02 -3.94 0.60
N LEU A 307 -16.40 -4.64 -0.32
CA LEU A 307 -15.23 -4.21 -1.07
C LEU A 307 -15.52 -4.29 -2.57
N VAL A 308 -14.86 -3.42 -3.34
CA VAL A 308 -14.86 -3.45 -4.80
C VAL A 308 -13.45 -3.32 -5.35
N SER A 309 -13.18 -3.97 -6.48
CA SER A 309 -11.91 -3.88 -7.19
C SER A 309 -12.11 -4.01 -8.70
N PHE A 310 -11.10 -3.58 -9.47
CA PHE A 310 -11.04 -3.81 -10.91
C PHE A 310 -10.08 -4.95 -11.23
N LEU A 311 -10.58 -5.98 -11.92
CA LEU A 311 -9.87 -7.20 -12.27
C LEU A 311 -8.87 -7.01 -13.40
N ASN A 312 -8.98 -5.91 -14.14
CA ASN A 312 -8.29 -5.72 -15.39
C ASN A 312 -7.20 -4.63 -15.30
N ILE A 313 -6.67 -4.45 -14.09
CA ILE A 313 -5.52 -3.59 -13.76
C ILE A 313 -4.23 -4.42 -13.70
N GLY A 314 -3.67 -4.73 -14.88
CA GLY A 314 -2.32 -5.23 -15.13
C GLY A 314 -1.64 -6.04 -14.01
N HIS A 315 -0.49 -5.56 -13.52
CA HIS A 315 0.30 -6.23 -12.47
C HIS A 315 -0.31 -6.15 -11.07
N LYS A 316 -1.49 -5.55 -10.94
CA LYS A 316 -2.16 -5.26 -9.68
C LYS A 316 -3.35 -6.19 -9.42
N ILE A 317 -3.60 -7.12 -10.33
CA ILE A 317 -4.54 -8.25 -10.17
C ILE A 317 -4.13 -9.04 -8.91
N LEU A 318 -5.07 -9.22 -7.98
CA LEU A 318 -4.88 -9.85 -6.65
C LEU A 318 -4.05 -9.05 -5.64
N SER A 319 -3.74 -7.77 -5.89
CA SER A 319 -3.12 -6.91 -4.88
C SER A 319 -4.09 -6.61 -3.75
N SER A 320 -3.64 -6.76 -2.50
CA SER A 320 -4.40 -6.35 -1.32
C SER A 320 -4.59 -4.82 -1.24
N GLU A 321 -3.81 -4.06 -2.00
CA GLU A 321 -3.89 -2.59 -2.07
C GLU A 321 -4.98 -2.07 -3.01
N GLU A 322 -5.61 -2.95 -3.80
CA GLU A 322 -6.57 -2.58 -4.86
C GLU A 322 -8.02 -2.98 -4.53
N ASN A 323 -8.31 -3.18 -3.23
CA ASN A 323 -9.66 -3.45 -2.73
C ASN A 323 -10.18 -2.24 -1.95
N PHE A 324 -11.27 -1.65 -2.44
CA PHE A 324 -11.82 -0.40 -1.92
C PHE A 324 -13.09 -0.63 -1.11
N LEU A 325 -13.12 -0.10 0.12
CA LEU A 325 -14.28 -0.16 0.99
C LEU A 325 -15.43 0.70 0.46
N ILE A 326 -16.54 0.04 0.15
CA ILE A 326 -17.79 0.65 -0.31
C ILE A 326 -18.89 0.61 0.74
N PHE A 327 -18.82 -0.30 1.71
CA PHE A 327 -19.71 -0.33 2.88
C PHE A 327 -18.93 -0.86 4.08
N GLY A 328 -19.14 -0.26 5.24
CA GLY A 328 -18.63 -0.75 6.51
C GLY A 328 -19.56 -0.36 7.64
N SER A 329 -20.04 -1.35 8.39
CA SER A 329 -20.94 -1.13 9.52
C SER A 329 -20.69 -2.14 10.64
N ASN A 330 -20.92 -1.71 11.89
CA ASN A 330 -20.82 -2.55 13.08
C ASN A 330 -22.11 -3.38 13.26
N CYS A 331 -22.37 -4.28 12.30
CA CYS A 331 -23.54 -5.16 12.27
C CYS A 331 -23.19 -6.54 11.69
N SER A 332 -24.08 -7.52 11.90
CA SER A 332 -23.98 -8.83 11.27
C SER A 332 -24.39 -8.80 9.80
N GLU A 333 -23.97 -9.82 9.05
CA GLU A 333 -24.27 -9.96 7.62
C GLU A 333 -25.77 -10.12 7.35
N THR A 334 -26.55 -10.54 8.36
CA THR A 334 -28.00 -10.75 8.26
C THR A 334 -28.82 -9.59 8.83
N SER A 335 -28.18 -8.46 9.18
CA SER A 335 -28.88 -7.31 9.74
C SER A 335 -29.81 -6.65 8.70
N PRO A 336 -30.91 -5.99 9.13
CA PRO A 336 -31.79 -5.26 8.22
C PRO A 336 -31.06 -4.19 7.39
N ALA A 337 -30.05 -3.54 7.97
CA ALA A 337 -29.20 -2.56 7.29
C ALA A 337 -28.46 -3.18 6.09
N VAL A 338 -27.87 -4.36 6.26
CA VAL A 338 -27.17 -5.08 5.18
C VAL A 338 -28.16 -5.56 4.12
N ALA A 339 -29.35 -6.02 4.51
CA ALA A 339 -30.40 -6.41 3.55
C ALA A 339 -30.83 -5.22 2.66
N LYS A 340 -31.02 -4.04 3.27
CA LYS A 340 -31.34 -2.81 2.55
C LYS A 340 -30.20 -2.35 1.64
N TYR A 341 -28.95 -2.44 2.12
CA TYR A 341 -27.78 -2.17 1.30
C TYR A 341 -27.70 -3.09 0.08
N ILE A 342 -27.92 -4.41 0.25
CA ILE A 342 -27.93 -5.39 -0.84
C ILE A 342 -29.00 -5.04 -1.90
N SER A 343 -30.21 -4.68 -1.45
CA SER A 343 -31.29 -4.25 -2.34
C SER A 343 -30.90 -3.00 -3.15
N MET A 344 -30.25 -2.03 -2.51
CA MET A 344 -29.75 -0.83 -3.16
C MET A 344 -28.66 -1.15 -4.20
N ILE A 345 -27.60 -1.86 -3.81
CA ILE A 345 -26.49 -2.16 -4.73
C ILE A 345 -26.94 -3.04 -5.89
N THR A 346 -27.90 -3.94 -5.70
CA THR A 346 -28.40 -4.78 -6.79
C THR A 346 -29.03 -3.94 -7.89
N LYS A 347 -29.81 -2.90 -7.50
CA LYS A 347 -30.37 -1.94 -8.46
C LYS A 347 -29.28 -1.10 -9.13
N GLU A 348 -28.33 -0.59 -8.36
CA GLU A 348 -27.22 0.20 -8.93
C GLU A 348 -26.39 -0.63 -9.91
N ILE A 349 -26.10 -1.90 -9.61
CA ILE A 349 -25.38 -2.81 -10.51
C ILE A 349 -26.12 -2.95 -11.85
N GLU A 350 -27.44 -3.17 -11.82
CA GLU A 350 -28.25 -3.28 -13.04
C GLU A 350 -28.26 -1.99 -13.87
N GLU A 351 -28.28 -0.82 -13.22
CA GLU A 351 -28.21 0.48 -13.88
C GLU A 351 -26.83 0.72 -14.49
N ILE A 352 -25.77 0.43 -13.73
CA ILE A 352 -24.38 0.62 -14.13
C ILE A 352 -24.01 -0.26 -15.33
N GLU A 353 -24.41 -1.54 -15.35
CA GLU A 353 -24.11 -2.45 -16.47
C GLU A 353 -24.82 -2.04 -17.78
N LYS A 354 -25.93 -1.29 -17.69
CA LYS A 354 -26.66 -0.76 -18.86
C LYS A 354 -26.15 0.62 -19.30
N ALA A 355 -25.48 1.34 -18.40
CA ALA A 355 -25.03 2.70 -18.63
C ALA A 355 -23.69 2.77 -19.37
N SER A 356 -23.35 3.97 -19.81
CA SER A 356 -22.02 4.31 -20.32
C SER A 356 -21.62 5.68 -19.76
N PHE A 357 -20.39 5.80 -19.31
CA PHE A 357 -19.90 6.94 -18.56
C PHE A 357 -18.86 7.67 -19.38
N ASN A 358 -18.99 8.99 -19.53
CA ASN A 358 -17.96 9.80 -20.18
C ASN A 358 -16.91 10.20 -19.14
N ILE A 359 -15.71 9.63 -19.26
CA ILE A 359 -14.58 9.83 -18.34
C ILE A 359 -13.34 10.15 -19.17
N ASN A 360 -12.71 11.31 -18.98
CA ASN A 360 -11.56 11.76 -19.78
C ASN A 360 -11.79 11.69 -21.31
N ASN A 361 -12.97 12.11 -21.78
CA ASN A 361 -13.39 12.02 -23.19
C ASN A 361 -13.43 10.59 -23.75
N MET A 362 -13.50 9.59 -22.88
CA MET A 362 -13.64 8.18 -23.23
C MET A 362 -14.98 7.67 -22.74
N VAL A 363 -15.63 6.83 -23.55
CA VAL A 363 -16.87 6.15 -23.17
C VAL A 363 -16.50 4.87 -22.43
N ILE A 364 -16.61 4.90 -21.10
CA ILE A 364 -16.28 3.81 -20.19
C ILE A 364 -17.54 3.02 -19.84
N LYS A 365 -17.39 1.70 -19.77
CA LYS A 365 -18.41 0.77 -19.28
C LYS A 365 -17.88 0.00 -18.07
N PHE A 366 -18.81 -0.54 -17.29
CA PHE A 366 -18.51 -1.39 -16.15
C PHE A 366 -19.28 -2.69 -16.27
N LYS A 367 -18.60 -3.81 -15.99
CA LYS A 367 -19.18 -5.15 -16.00
C LYS A 367 -18.80 -5.86 -14.73
N PHE A 368 -19.77 -6.31 -13.95
CA PHE A 368 -19.52 -6.94 -12.64
C PHE A 368 -19.12 -8.41 -12.79
N ALA A 369 -17.93 -8.68 -13.30
CA ALA A 369 -17.52 -10.03 -13.68
C ALA A 369 -17.51 -11.06 -12.54
N GLU A 370 -17.26 -10.65 -11.29
CA GLU A 370 -17.00 -11.58 -10.18
C GLU A 370 -17.74 -11.16 -8.89
N LEU A 371 -18.23 -12.16 -8.13
CA LEU A 371 -18.87 -11.99 -6.82
C LEU A 371 -18.07 -12.76 -5.72
N PRO A 372 -16.83 -12.35 -5.39
CA PRO A 372 -16.00 -13.03 -4.39
C PRO A 372 -16.58 -12.89 -2.97
N ASN A 373 -17.00 -13.99 -2.37
CA ASN A 373 -17.57 -14.02 -1.01
C ASN A 373 -17.29 -15.38 -0.37
N ASP A 374 -17.29 -15.43 0.96
CA ASP A 374 -17.23 -16.70 1.69
C ASP A 374 -18.53 -17.51 1.51
N MET A 375 -18.50 -18.81 1.83
CA MET A 375 -19.68 -19.67 1.65
C MET A 375 -20.86 -19.28 2.54
N LYS A 376 -20.63 -18.64 3.68
CA LYS A 376 -21.71 -18.25 4.60
C LYS A 376 -22.44 -17.02 4.04
N MET A 377 -21.70 -16.02 3.61
CA MET A 377 -22.21 -14.82 2.95
C MET A 377 -22.87 -15.19 1.64
N LEU A 378 -22.28 -16.07 0.83
CA LEU A 378 -22.92 -16.56 -0.40
C LEU A 378 -24.24 -17.27 -0.13
N ALA A 379 -24.35 -18.10 0.91
CA ALA A 379 -25.60 -18.76 1.24
C ALA A 379 -26.70 -17.73 1.52
N TYR A 380 -26.36 -16.66 2.27
CA TYR A 380 -27.26 -15.56 2.53
C TYR A 380 -27.64 -14.78 1.26
N LEU A 381 -26.64 -14.36 0.45
CA LEU A 381 -26.84 -13.64 -0.82
C LEU A 381 -27.58 -14.46 -1.87
N ALA A 382 -27.51 -15.77 -1.77
CA ALA A 382 -28.22 -16.71 -2.62
C ALA A 382 -29.64 -17.00 -2.12
N GLY A 383 -30.02 -16.63 -0.89
CA GLY A 383 -31.30 -17.00 -0.28
C GLY A 383 -31.39 -18.49 0.10
N GLU A 384 -30.25 -19.13 0.35
CA GLU A 384 -30.12 -20.55 0.60
C GLU A 384 -30.09 -20.91 2.09
N LEU A 385 -30.27 -22.19 2.38
CA LEU A 385 -29.98 -22.81 3.66
C LEU A 385 -28.50 -22.67 4.05
N PRO A 386 -28.16 -22.75 5.35
CA PRO A 386 -26.77 -22.73 5.80
C PRO A 386 -25.99 -23.98 5.37
N ASN A 387 -24.66 -23.91 5.47
CA ASN A 387 -23.74 -24.98 5.04
C ASN A 387 -23.86 -26.29 5.83
N SER A 388 -24.65 -26.32 6.91
CA SER A 388 -24.99 -27.55 7.65
C SER A 388 -26.11 -28.37 7.00
N ALA A 389 -26.74 -27.86 5.94
CA ALA A 389 -27.78 -28.57 5.21
C ALA A 389 -27.25 -29.80 4.45
N LYS A 390 -28.16 -30.67 3.97
CA LYS A 390 -27.80 -31.85 3.17
C LYS A 390 -26.94 -31.51 1.95
N TYR A 391 -27.29 -30.40 1.28
CA TYR A 391 -26.50 -29.79 0.20
C TYR A 391 -25.71 -28.63 0.81
N PHE A 392 -24.44 -28.88 1.14
CA PHE A 392 -23.61 -27.97 1.94
C PHE A 392 -22.86 -26.92 1.11
N SER A 393 -22.72 -27.11 -0.22
CA SER A 393 -21.98 -26.20 -1.10
C SER A 393 -22.89 -25.16 -1.78
N THR A 394 -22.52 -23.88 -1.68
CA THR A 394 -23.20 -22.76 -2.36
C THR A 394 -22.81 -22.66 -3.83
N PHE A 395 -21.82 -23.44 -4.26
CA PHE A 395 -21.29 -23.45 -5.61
C PHE A 395 -21.91 -24.54 -6.49
N GLY A 396 -22.44 -25.62 -5.90
CA GLY A 396 -23.02 -26.72 -6.68
C GLY A 396 -23.82 -27.72 -5.87
N ASN A 397 -24.49 -28.61 -6.60
CA ASN A 397 -25.42 -29.61 -6.07
C ASN A 397 -24.76 -30.84 -5.42
N VAL A 398 -23.63 -30.64 -4.73
CA VAL A 398 -22.94 -31.67 -3.94
C VAL A 398 -23.68 -31.91 -2.64
N CYS A 399 -23.82 -33.17 -2.21
CA CYS A 399 -24.46 -33.50 -0.95
C CYS A 399 -23.63 -34.45 -0.07
N ASN A 400 -24.03 -34.57 1.20
CA ASN A 400 -23.33 -35.43 2.16
C ASN A 400 -23.30 -36.91 1.74
N ASP A 401 -24.26 -37.35 0.93
CA ASP A 401 -24.35 -38.75 0.51
C ASP A 401 -23.25 -39.11 -0.51
N ASP A 402 -22.70 -38.12 -1.22
CA ASP A 402 -21.83 -38.38 -2.37
C ASP A 402 -20.53 -37.55 -2.42
N VAL A 403 -20.31 -36.64 -1.48
CA VAL A 403 -19.10 -35.82 -1.36
C VAL A 403 -17.80 -36.63 -1.22
N HIS A 404 -17.87 -37.85 -0.71
CA HIS A 404 -16.68 -38.69 -0.49
C HIS A 404 -16.17 -39.39 -1.75
N ASP A 405 -16.92 -39.31 -2.84
CA ASP A 405 -16.51 -39.90 -4.12
C ASP A 405 -15.59 -38.94 -4.88
N VAL A 406 -14.28 -39.16 -4.71
CA VAL A 406 -13.22 -38.37 -5.36
C VAL A 406 -13.11 -38.60 -6.87
N SER A 407 -13.84 -39.58 -7.44
CA SER A 407 -13.86 -39.81 -8.90
C SER A 407 -14.82 -38.87 -9.64
N LYS A 408 -15.71 -38.22 -8.90
CA LYS A 408 -16.71 -37.29 -9.43
C LYS A 408 -16.10 -35.93 -9.75
N THR A 409 -16.65 -35.30 -10.79
CA THR A 409 -16.21 -33.99 -11.25
C THR A 409 -17.32 -32.95 -11.11
N PHE A 410 -16.91 -31.71 -10.84
CA PHE A 410 -17.78 -30.54 -10.77
C PHE A 410 -17.61 -29.70 -12.04
N GLY A 411 -18.71 -29.29 -12.66
CA GLY A 411 -18.69 -28.38 -13.78
C GLY A 411 -20.03 -28.30 -14.53
N PRO A 412 -20.11 -27.41 -15.53
CA PRO A 412 -21.33 -27.22 -16.31
C PRO A 412 -21.57 -28.34 -17.35
N ALA A 413 -20.57 -29.17 -17.64
CA ALA A 413 -20.68 -30.16 -18.70
C ALA A 413 -21.68 -31.27 -18.33
N PRO A 414 -22.37 -31.88 -19.30
CA PRO A 414 -23.28 -33.00 -19.04
C PRO A 414 -22.62 -34.20 -18.36
N THR A 415 -21.30 -34.37 -18.57
CA THR A 415 -20.48 -35.44 -17.99
C THR A 415 -20.09 -35.19 -16.53
N ASN A 416 -20.26 -33.97 -16.02
CA ASN A 416 -19.97 -33.68 -14.63
C ASN A 416 -21.05 -34.25 -13.72
N ALA A 417 -20.61 -34.91 -12.64
CA ALA A 417 -21.51 -35.47 -11.63
C ALA A 417 -22.20 -34.37 -10.82
N TRP A 418 -21.46 -33.30 -10.51
CA TRP A 418 -21.98 -32.14 -9.83
C TRP A 418 -22.01 -30.93 -10.76
N LYS A 419 -23.09 -30.16 -10.64
CA LYS A 419 -23.35 -28.98 -11.48
C LYS A 419 -23.41 -27.72 -10.63
N PRO A 420 -22.98 -26.58 -11.18
CA PRO A 420 -23.27 -25.28 -10.60
C PRO A 420 -24.76 -25.08 -10.40
N TRP A 421 -25.12 -24.32 -9.37
CA TRP A 421 -26.51 -23.87 -9.23
C TRP A 421 -26.85 -22.86 -10.31
N ASP A 422 -28.04 -22.96 -10.87
CA ASP A 422 -28.54 -22.07 -11.92
C ASP A 422 -29.58 -21.09 -11.36
N TYR A 423 -29.46 -19.80 -11.67
CA TYR A 423 -30.38 -18.77 -11.16
C TYR A 423 -31.86 -19.02 -11.48
N LYS A 424 -32.21 -19.51 -12.67
CA LYS A 424 -33.62 -19.81 -12.99
C LYS A 424 -34.15 -20.96 -12.15
N GLN A 425 -33.31 -21.97 -11.92
CA GLN A 425 -33.64 -23.07 -11.01
C GLN A 425 -33.82 -22.58 -9.57
N ARG A 426 -32.98 -21.65 -9.09
CA ARG A 426 -33.13 -21.00 -7.78
C ARG A 426 -34.53 -20.38 -7.64
N LEU A 427 -34.93 -19.53 -8.58
CA LEU A 427 -36.26 -18.89 -8.56
C LEU A 427 -37.41 -19.92 -8.58
N SER A 428 -37.29 -20.97 -9.40
CA SER A 428 -38.29 -22.03 -9.47
C SER A 428 -38.48 -22.74 -8.12
N ILE A 429 -37.38 -23.06 -7.45
CA ILE A 429 -37.41 -23.78 -6.17
C ILE A 429 -37.86 -22.85 -5.04
N ALA A 430 -37.38 -21.60 -4.99
CA ALA A 430 -37.84 -20.61 -4.02
C ALA A 430 -39.36 -20.42 -4.08
N ASN A 431 -39.94 -20.36 -5.28
CA ASN A 431 -41.39 -20.29 -5.45
C ASN A 431 -42.10 -21.55 -4.92
N LYS A 432 -41.59 -22.76 -5.20
CA LYS A 432 -42.13 -24.02 -4.66
C LYS A 432 -42.09 -24.03 -3.13
N VAL A 433 -40.99 -23.58 -2.53
CA VAL A 433 -40.80 -23.48 -1.07
C VAL A 433 -41.77 -22.47 -0.47
N ARG A 434 -41.95 -21.30 -1.10
CA ARG A 434 -42.94 -20.30 -0.68
C ARG A 434 -44.35 -20.87 -0.63
N VAL A 435 -44.79 -21.55 -1.70
CA VAL A 435 -46.10 -22.22 -1.75
C VAL A 435 -46.21 -23.30 -0.65
N PHE A 436 -45.15 -24.06 -0.41
CA PHE A 436 -45.13 -25.06 0.65
C PHE A 436 -45.24 -24.44 2.05
N LYS A 437 -44.50 -23.35 2.33
CA LYS A 437 -44.59 -22.60 3.59
C LYS A 437 -46.00 -22.07 3.84
N THR A 438 -46.65 -21.48 2.83
CA THR A 438 -48.05 -21.01 2.93
C THR A 438 -49.05 -22.14 3.18
N LYS A 439 -48.79 -23.36 2.68
CA LYS A 439 -49.61 -24.54 3.01
C LYS A 439 -49.36 -25.03 4.44
N LEU A 440 -48.13 -24.88 4.93
CA LEU A 440 -47.72 -25.35 6.25
C LEU A 440 -48.25 -24.46 7.38
N THR A 441 -48.34 -23.14 7.17
CA THR A 441 -48.92 -22.20 8.15
C THR A 441 -50.39 -22.46 8.45
N LYS A 442 -51.11 -23.14 7.54
CA LYS A 442 -52.50 -23.55 7.75
C LYS A 442 -52.65 -24.80 8.62
N LYS A 443 -51.55 -25.45 9.01
CA LYS A 443 -51.55 -26.66 9.84
C LYS A 443 -51.13 -26.30 11.26
N PRO A 444 -51.74 -26.89 12.30
CA PRO A 444 -51.30 -26.72 13.68
C PRO A 444 -50.02 -27.54 13.89
N VAL A 445 -48.87 -26.96 13.57
CA VAL A 445 -47.55 -27.57 13.77
C VAL A 445 -46.67 -26.61 14.56
N THR A 446 -45.84 -27.15 15.45
CA THR A 446 -44.85 -26.33 16.18
C THR A 446 -43.82 -25.75 15.20
N GLU A 447 -43.21 -24.63 15.55
CA GLU A 447 -42.24 -23.93 14.71
C GLU A 447 -41.04 -24.83 14.35
N GLN A 448 -40.52 -25.59 15.30
CA GLN A 448 -39.44 -26.55 15.07
C GLN A 448 -39.84 -27.64 14.08
N THR A 449 -41.05 -28.20 14.22
CA THR A 449 -41.59 -29.18 13.26
C THR A 449 -41.78 -28.57 11.88
N ALA A 450 -42.22 -27.31 11.83
CA ALA A 450 -42.38 -26.59 10.58
C ALA A 450 -41.04 -26.38 9.88
N ARG A 451 -40.00 -25.97 10.63
CA ARG A 451 -38.64 -25.80 10.10
C ARG A 451 -38.08 -27.11 9.53
N SER A 452 -38.20 -28.21 10.26
CA SER A 452 -37.75 -29.53 9.81
C SER A 452 -38.49 -30.00 8.55
N LYS A 453 -39.79 -29.71 8.43
CA LYS A 453 -40.57 -30.03 7.21
C LYS A 453 -40.12 -29.20 6.02
N VAL A 454 -39.82 -27.90 6.22
CA VAL A 454 -39.30 -27.04 5.15
C VAL A 454 -37.93 -27.49 4.68
N THR A 455 -37.01 -27.79 5.60
CA THR A 455 -35.65 -28.24 5.22
C THR A 455 -35.67 -29.61 4.53
N ALA A 456 -36.53 -30.54 4.98
CA ALA A 456 -36.75 -31.82 4.32
C ALA A 456 -37.35 -31.65 2.90
N PHE A 457 -38.30 -30.73 2.73
CA PHE A 457 -38.87 -30.42 1.41
C PHE A 457 -37.82 -29.86 0.44
N ILE A 458 -36.98 -28.93 0.90
CA ILE A 458 -35.87 -28.36 0.13
C ILE A 458 -34.88 -29.45 -0.29
N ALA A 459 -34.50 -30.33 0.65
CA ALA A 459 -33.61 -31.46 0.37
C ALA A 459 -34.23 -32.45 -0.64
N GLY A 460 -35.54 -32.72 -0.54
CA GLY A 460 -36.28 -33.54 -1.50
C GLY A 460 -36.33 -32.94 -2.91
N CYS A 461 -36.23 -31.61 -3.03
CA CYS A 461 -36.08 -30.91 -4.31
C CYS A 461 -34.64 -30.96 -4.86
N LYS A 462 -33.72 -31.70 -4.22
CA LYS A 462 -32.29 -31.75 -4.54
C LYS A 462 -31.64 -30.36 -4.57
N SER A 463 -31.98 -29.52 -3.59
CA SER A 463 -31.57 -28.13 -3.53
C SER A 463 -31.25 -27.69 -2.12
N ARG A 464 -30.77 -26.46 -1.99
CA ARG A 464 -30.61 -25.70 -0.75
C ARG A 464 -31.36 -24.36 -0.78
N GLN A 465 -32.14 -24.08 -1.82
CA GLN A 465 -32.80 -22.80 -2.00
C GLN A 465 -34.01 -22.65 -1.07
N GLU A 466 -34.10 -21.53 -0.35
CA GLU A 466 -35.24 -21.25 0.55
C GLU A 466 -36.03 -19.98 0.15
N PHE A 467 -35.32 -18.91 -0.21
CA PHE A 467 -35.87 -17.61 -0.58
C PHE A 467 -35.39 -17.20 -1.97
N ASP A 468 -35.90 -16.12 -2.56
CA ASP A 468 -35.31 -15.60 -3.79
C ASP A 468 -33.91 -15.01 -3.49
N PRO A 469 -32.90 -15.14 -4.37
CA PRO A 469 -31.56 -14.61 -4.12
C PRO A 469 -31.57 -13.08 -3.94
N PRO A 470 -31.19 -12.53 -2.77
CA PRO A 470 -31.18 -11.09 -2.55
C PRO A 470 -30.29 -10.30 -3.52
N ILE A 471 -29.16 -10.90 -3.96
CA ILE A 471 -28.22 -10.28 -4.91
C ILE A 471 -28.64 -10.47 -6.39
N GLY A 472 -29.81 -11.07 -6.63
CA GLY A 472 -30.34 -11.30 -7.97
C GLY A 472 -29.45 -12.21 -8.82
N ARG A 473 -29.36 -11.91 -10.12
CA ARG A 473 -28.62 -12.71 -11.12
C ARG A 473 -27.11 -12.74 -10.88
N LEU A 474 -26.57 -11.79 -10.11
CA LEU A 474 -25.14 -11.72 -9.85
C LEU A 474 -24.62 -12.96 -9.12
N ILE A 475 -25.50 -13.73 -8.46
CA ILE A 475 -25.13 -14.98 -7.77
C ILE A 475 -24.51 -16.03 -8.71
N ASP A 476 -24.82 -16.00 -10.01
CA ASP A 476 -24.22 -16.92 -10.99
C ASP A 476 -22.74 -16.60 -11.28
N ARG A 477 -22.27 -15.42 -10.83
CA ARG A 477 -20.86 -14.99 -10.91
C ARG A 477 -20.10 -15.26 -9.60
N ALA A 478 -20.69 -16.04 -8.69
CA ALA A 478 -20.02 -16.48 -7.47
C ALA A 478 -19.09 -17.66 -7.79
N HIS A 479 -17.82 -17.49 -7.42
CA HIS A 479 -16.80 -18.53 -7.59
C HIS A 479 -16.18 -18.89 -6.24
N ALA A 480 -15.71 -20.13 -6.12
CA ALA A 480 -15.06 -20.60 -4.91
C ALA A 480 -13.68 -19.95 -4.78
N ASP A 481 -13.51 -19.03 -3.82
CA ASP A 481 -12.20 -18.51 -3.49
C ASP A 481 -11.32 -19.63 -2.93
N THR A 482 -10.14 -19.78 -3.53
CA THR A 482 -9.10 -20.72 -3.11
C THR A 482 -8.72 -20.58 -1.64
N LEU A 483 -8.77 -19.37 -1.05
CA LEU A 483 -8.47 -19.16 0.36
C LEU A 483 -9.49 -19.88 1.26
N HIS A 484 -10.78 -19.76 0.97
CA HIS A 484 -11.82 -20.42 1.76
C HIS A 484 -11.76 -21.94 1.62
N VAL A 485 -11.46 -22.45 0.41
CA VAL A 485 -11.25 -23.89 0.20
C VAL A 485 -10.03 -24.39 0.99
N LYS A 486 -8.91 -23.65 0.98
CA LYS A 486 -7.73 -23.96 1.80
C LYS A 486 -8.05 -23.94 3.29
N ASN A 487 -8.76 -22.92 3.76
CA ASN A 487 -9.15 -22.80 5.16
C ASN A 487 -10.05 -23.97 5.60
N ASN A 488 -11.02 -24.37 4.77
CA ASN A 488 -11.87 -25.53 5.02
C ASN A 488 -11.06 -26.84 5.04
N ALA A 489 -10.10 -27.00 4.14
CA ALA A 489 -9.20 -28.17 4.12
C ALA A 489 -8.31 -28.21 5.37
N CYS A 490 -7.72 -27.09 5.78
CA CYS A 490 -6.96 -26.98 7.02
C CYS A 490 -7.82 -27.31 8.24
N GLN A 491 -9.05 -26.78 8.30
CA GLN A 491 -10.00 -27.10 9.37
C GLN A 491 -10.30 -28.60 9.44
N LEU A 492 -10.51 -29.24 8.27
CA LEU A 492 -10.76 -30.68 8.19
C LEU A 492 -9.56 -31.50 8.69
N ILE A 493 -8.35 -31.16 8.28
CA ILE A 493 -7.12 -31.83 8.73
C ILE A 493 -6.96 -31.68 10.25
N HIS A 494 -7.10 -30.46 10.78
CA HIS A 494 -6.99 -30.22 12.22
C HIS A 494 -8.07 -30.95 13.01
N LYS A 495 -9.28 -31.07 12.47
CA LYS A 495 -10.36 -31.87 13.07
C LYS A 495 -9.98 -33.34 13.14
N GLN A 496 -9.48 -33.93 12.04
CA GLN A 496 -9.03 -35.32 12.02
C GLN A 496 -7.87 -35.55 12.99
N MET A 497 -6.88 -34.67 13.01
CA MET A 497 -5.76 -34.74 13.95
C MET A 497 -6.21 -34.64 15.42
N LEU A 498 -7.19 -33.78 15.72
CA LEU A 498 -7.77 -33.66 17.06
C LEU A 498 -8.49 -34.95 17.47
N CYS A 499 -9.33 -35.51 16.59
CA CYS A 499 -10.01 -36.78 16.85
C CYS A 499 -9.01 -37.91 17.12
N GLU A 500 -7.96 -38.01 16.30
CA GLU A 500 -6.89 -38.99 16.48
C GLU A 500 -6.10 -38.78 17.78
N ALA A 501 -5.77 -37.53 18.11
CA ALA A 501 -5.07 -37.21 19.35
C ALA A 501 -5.91 -37.57 20.59
N ILE A 502 -7.23 -37.34 20.57
CA ILE A 502 -8.13 -37.73 21.64
C ILE A 502 -8.24 -39.27 21.70
N GLY A 503 -8.47 -39.93 20.57
CA GLY A 503 -8.58 -41.39 20.50
C GLY A 503 -7.33 -42.10 21.04
N LYS A 504 -6.14 -41.67 20.60
CA LYS A 504 -4.86 -42.20 21.08
C LYS A 504 -4.55 -41.89 22.53
N SER A 505 -5.23 -40.91 23.12
CA SER A 505 -5.02 -40.56 24.52
C SER A 505 -5.76 -41.47 25.48
N ALA A 506 -6.74 -42.27 25.00
CA ALA A 506 -7.52 -43.21 25.78
C ALA A 506 -7.95 -42.63 27.15
N LEU A 507 -8.49 -41.41 27.13
CA LEU A 507 -8.83 -40.67 28.34
C LEU A 507 -9.93 -41.40 29.10
N GLY A 508 -9.73 -41.63 30.39
CA GLY A 508 -10.75 -42.23 31.26
C GLY A 508 -11.94 -41.29 31.46
N ASP A 509 -13.12 -41.86 31.75
CA ASP A 509 -14.37 -41.09 31.99
C ASP A 509 -14.29 -40.12 33.19
N ASN A 510 -13.30 -40.30 34.06
CA ASN A 510 -13.01 -39.42 35.20
C ASN A 510 -12.33 -38.10 34.81
N ILE A 511 -11.81 -37.97 33.58
CA ILE A 511 -11.18 -36.74 33.08
C ILE A 511 -12.27 -35.79 32.57
N SER A 512 -12.72 -34.89 33.44
CA SER A 512 -13.78 -33.92 33.14
C SER A 512 -13.29 -32.58 32.61
N ASN A 513 -11.97 -32.32 32.68
CA ASN A 513 -11.38 -31.05 32.25
C ASN A 513 -9.95 -31.27 31.75
N PHE A 514 -9.48 -30.33 30.94
CA PHE A 514 -8.16 -30.39 30.32
C PHE A 514 -7.01 -30.37 31.33
N LYS A 515 -7.17 -29.75 32.51
CA LYS A 515 -6.11 -29.74 33.53
C LYS A 515 -5.84 -31.15 34.08
N ALA A 516 -6.82 -32.04 34.02
CA ALA A 516 -6.69 -33.44 34.42
C ALA A 516 -6.16 -34.35 33.30
N VAL A 517 -5.90 -33.82 32.10
CA VAL A 517 -5.35 -34.60 30.98
C VAL A 517 -3.84 -34.83 31.21
N PRO A 518 -3.35 -36.09 31.19
CA PRO A 518 -1.94 -36.39 31.40
C PRO A 518 -1.04 -35.71 30.37
N SER A 519 0.08 -35.13 30.81
CA SER A 519 1.04 -34.44 29.93
C SER A 519 1.71 -35.35 28.90
N SER A 520 1.75 -36.65 29.17
CA SER A 520 2.26 -37.69 28.26
C SER A 520 1.28 -38.03 27.13
N SER A 521 0.00 -37.68 27.26
CA SER A 521 -1.06 -38.01 26.30
C SER A 521 -0.89 -37.30 24.96
N ALA A 522 -1.41 -37.92 23.89
CA ALA A 522 -1.37 -37.32 22.55
C ALA A 522 -2.19 -36.02 22.48
N PHE A 523 -3.30 -35.92 23.22
CA PHE A 523 -4.16 -34.74 23.27
C PHE A 523 -3.47 -33.56 23.96
N TYR A 524 -2.79 -33.80 25.09
CA TYR A 524 -2.01 -32.74 25.75
C TYR A 524 -0.88 -32.24 24.85
N LYS A 525 -0.12 -33.16 24.23
CA LYS A 525 0.95 -32.82 23.29
C LYS A 525 0.43 -32.03 22.09
N PHE A 526 -0.73 -32.41 21.55
CA PHE A 526 -1.38 -31.67 20.45
C PHE A 526 -1.69 -30.23 20.84
N ILE A 527 -2.32 -29.99 22.00
CA ILE A 527 -2.62 -28.65 22.51
C ILE A 527 -1.35 -27.86 22.80
N TYR A 528 -0.33 -28.49 23.37
CA TYR A 528 0.96 -27.87 23.63
C TYR A 528 1.64 -27.39 22.34
N VAL A 529 1.67 -28.24 21.31
CA VAL A 529 2.23 -27.90 19.98
C VAL A 529 1.45 -26.75 19.36
N LEU A 530 0.11 -26.80 19.36
CA LEU A 530 -0.72 -25.69 18.86
C LEU A 530 -0.36 -24.38 19.56
N LYS A 531 -0.28 -24.38 20.89
CA LYS A 531 -0.08 -23.16 21.68
C LYS A 531 1.34 -22.60 21.58
N HIS A 532 2.36 -23.45 21.61
CA HIS A 532 3.76 -23.02 21.81
C HIS A 532 4.64 -23.18 20.57
N LYS A 533 4.35 -24.12 19.67
CA LYS A 533 5.14 -24.35 18.45
C LYS A 533 4.50 -23.66 17.24
N CYS A 534 3.19 -23.78 17.10
CA CYS A 534 2.44 -23.17 15.99
C CYS A 534 1.94 -21.75 16.31
N GLN A 535 2.11 -21.27 17.55
CA GLN A 535 1.62 -19.97 18.02
C GLN A 535 0.07 -19.78 17.88
N LEU A 536 -0.67 -20.88 17.81
CA LEU A 536 -2.13 -20.96 17.68
C LEU A 536 -2.84 -20.93 19.05
N SER A 537 -2.44 -20.00 19.92
CA SER A 537 -2.92 -19.95 21.32
C SER A 537 -4.43 -19.78 21.45
N ARG A 538 -5.07 -19.01 20.56
CA ARG A 538 -6.53 -18.83 20.54
C ARG A 538 -7.26 -20.13 20.20
N LEU A 539 -6.79 -20.87 19.20
CA LEU A 539 -7.36 -22.16 18.80
C LEU A 539 -7.20 -23.19 19.93
N ALA A 540 -6.00 -23.28 20.51
CA ALA A 540 -5.73 -24.15 21.65
C ALA A 540 -6.69 -23.87 22.82
N ASN A 541 -6.90 -22.60 23.17
CA ASN A 541 -7.82 -22.22 24.25
C ASN A 541 -9.28 -22.58 23.92
N LYS A 542 -9.72 -22.41 22.66
CA LYS A 542 -11.07 -22.82 22.23
C LYS A 542 -11.27 -24.34 22.33
N ILE A 543 -10.28 -25.14 21.93
CA ILE A 543 -10.35 -26.60 22.04
C ILE A 543 -10.39 -27.04 23.51
N ILE A 544 -9.58 -26.41 24.37
CA ILE A 544 -9.63 -26.65 25.83
C ILE A 544 -11.03 -26.35 26.38
N HIS A 545 -11.60 -25.21 26.00
CA HIS A 545 -12.93 -24.81 26.45
C HIS A 545 -14.00 -25.79 25.99
N TRP A 546 -14.02 -26.13 24.69
CA TRP A 546 -14.91 -27.15 24.14
C TRP A 546 -14.78 -28.50 24.84
N PHE A 547 -13.54 -28.96 25.11
CA PHE A 547 -13.30 -30.21 25.81
C PHE A 547 -13.86 -30.18 27.23
N ASN A 548 -13.65 -29.07 27.96
CA ASN A 548 -14.18 -28.92 29.32
C ASN A 548 -15.71 -28.91 29.36
N GLU A 549 -16.36 -28.34 28.35
CA GLU A 549 -17.83 -28.30 28.27
C GLU A 549 -18.44 -29.64 27.83
N THR A 550 -17.78 -30.34 26.91
CA THR A 550 -18.41 -31.44 26.17
C THR A 550 -17.81 -32.81 26.47
N LYS A 551 -16.66 -32.85 27.15
CA LYS A 551 -15.87 -34.06 27.43
C LYS A 551 -15.55 -34.86 26.16
N ALA A 552 -15.43 -34.17 25.03
CA ALA A 552 -15.32 -34.76 23.69
C ALA A 552 -16.48 -35.70 23.27
N LYS A 553 -17.64 -35.63 23.94
CA LYS A 553 -18.83 -36.44 23.63
C LYS A 553 -19.80 -35.76 22.65
N SER A 554 -19.63 -34.47 22.36
CA SER A 554 -20.47 -33.74 21.39
C SER A 554 -19.85 -33.73 19.99
N SER A 555 -20.69 -33.61 18.96
CA SER A 555 -20.19 -33.46 17.59
C SER A 555 -19.37 -32.16 17.49
N ILE A 556 -18.15 -32.28 17.00
CA ILE A 556 -17.22 -31.16 16.75
C ILE A 556 -17.83 -30.11 15.79
N ILE A 557 -18.86 -30.50 15.03
CA ILE A 557 -19.49 -29.75 13.95
C ILE A 557 -20.24 -28.49 14.45
N GLY A 558 -20.81 -28.52 15.66
CA GLY A 558 -21.62 -27.40 16.19
C GLY A 558 -20.86 -26.39 17.03
N SER A 559 -19.88 -26.84 17.84
CA SER A 559 -19.20 -26.03 18.86
C SER A 559 -17.97 -25.26 18.33
N LEU A 560 -17.31 -25.79 17.29
CA LEU A 560 -16.19 -25.12 16.62
C LEU A 560 -16.64 -24.32 15.36
N GLY A 561 -17.95 -24.19 15.13
CA GLY A 561 -18.53 -23.42 14.01
C GLY A 561 -18.25 -21.91 14.05
N GLY A 562 -17.75 -21.39 15.18
CA GLY A 562 -17.23 -20.02 15.33
C GLY A 562 -15.73 -19.87 15.05
N ILE A 563 -15.12 -20.82 14.33
CA ILE A 563 -13.70 -20.81 13.93
C ILE A 563 -13.50 -20.55 12.41
N PRO A 564 -14.25 -19.66 11.72
CA PRO A 564 -13.69 -19.05 10.51
C PRO A 564 -12.52 -18.14 10.90
N GLY A 565 -12.71 -17.26 11.89
CA GLY A 565 -11.77 -16.17 12.18
C GLY A 565 -10.42 -16.54 12.84
N CYS A 566 -10.24 -17.77 13.35
CA CYS A 566 -8.94 -18.17 13.94
C CYS A 566 -8.04 -18.93 12.95
N PHE A 567 -8.60 -19.56 11.92
CA PHE A 567 -7.79 -20.15 10.83
C PHE A 567 -7.40 -19.08 9.79
N SER A 568 -8.28 -18.10 9.52
CA SER A 568 -8.00 -17.02 8.57
C SER A 568 -6.85 -16.07 8.95
N ILE A 569 -6.52 -15.94 10.24
CA ILE A 569 -5.51 -14.97 10.70
C ILE A 569 -4.07 -15.50 10.60
N ILE A 570 -3.85 -16.82 10.45
CA ILE A 570 -2.53 -17.41 10.78
C ILE A 570 -1.82 -18.03 9.57
N LEU A 571 -2.49 -18.19 8.43
CA LEU A 571 -1.82 -18.55 7.17
C LEU A 571 -1.43 -17.33 6.30
N CYS A 572 -1.81 -16.12 6.71
CA CYS A 572 -1.45 -14.86 6.03
C CYS A 572 -0.39 -14.04 6.79
N THR A 573 0.33 -14.63 7.75
CA THR A 573 1.51 -14.03 8.40
C THR A 573 2.76 -14.84 8.18
#